data_AF-A0A6M2F6B3-F1
#
_entry.id   AF-A0A6M2F6B3-F1
#
_cell.length_a   1.000
_cell.length_b   1.000
_cell.length_c   1.000
_cell.angle_alpha   90.00
_cell.angle_beta   90.00
_cell.angle_gamma   90.00
#
_symmetry.space_group_name_H-M   'P 1'
#
loop_
_entity.id
_entity.type
_entity.pdbx_description
1 polymer ?
#
loop_
_entity_poly.entity_id
_entity_poly.type
_entity_poly.pdbx_seq_one_letter_code
_entity_poly.pdbx_strand_id
1 'polypeptide(L)'
;MNCYSLAITYILPVFSFYSILPLFILNYVQYLISLVNGCSLNDCREKNTRLIREAIHVRYMLLPYFYTLFREANTTGLPVMRPLWMEFPSDEATFSNDEAFMVGSSLLVQGIYTEGAKYASVYLPGKELWYDIRTGDAYKGGKTHKLEAAESVPAFQRAGTIIPRKDRLRRSSTQMVNDPYTLVIAVNSSQAAEGELYMDDGKSFEFLQGAYIHRRFVFANGKLTSINLAPSSSSKSQFSSKSVVERIILLGYAPGPKNAQIEPANQKVEVELGQLMLEGRHGSSVVTIRKPAVQVSDDWTIRLL
;
A
#
# COMPACT_ATOMS: atom_id res chain seq x y z
N MET A 1 8.09 24.07 29.67
CA MET A 1 8.07 23.19 28.48
C MET A 1 6.63 22.81 28.22
N ASN A 2 6.07 23.24 27.09
CA ASN A 2 4.65 23.08 26.78
C ASN A 2 4.37 21.64 26.29
N CYS A 3 3.36 20.97 26.86
CA CYS A 3 2.83 19.67 26.39
C CYS A 3 2.53 19.62 24.87
N TYR A 4 2.36 20.80 24.25
CA TYR A 4 2.20 20.98 22.80
C TYR A 4 3.35 20.42 21.96
N SER A 5 4.61 20.53 22.42
CA SER A 5 5.78 20.13 21.60
C SER A 5 5.95 18.61 21.59
N LEU A 6 5.73 17.93 22.71
CA LEU A 6 5.97 16.49 22.82
C LEU A 6 4.90 15.64 22.13
N ALA A 7 3.62 16.02 22.18
CA ALA A 7 2.54 15.20 21.63
C ALA A 7 2.41 15.28 20.10
N ILE A 8 2.56 16.48 19.53
CA ILE A 8 2.41 16.71 18.08
C ILE A 8 3.63 16.20 17.31
N THR A 9 4.79 16.22 17.96
CA THR A 9 6.07 16.11 17.26
C THR A 9 6.75 14.76 17.42
N TYR A 10 6.51 14.05 18.53
CA TYR A 10 7.08 12.72 18.78
C TYR A 10 6.11 11.59 18.44
N ILE A 11 4.83 11.71 18.76
CA ILE A 11 3.93 10.55 18.82
C ILE A 11 3.35 10.22 17.45
N LEU A 12 3.06 11.23 16.63
CA LEU A 12 2.32 11.06 15.38
C LEU A 12 3.16 10.50 14.22
N PRO A 13 4.37 11.01 13.94
CA PRO A 13 5.25 10.41 12.94
C PRO A 13 5.62 8.98 13.37
N VAL A 14 5.87 8.78 14.66
CA VAL A 14 6.22 7.48 15.24
C VAL A 14 5.04 6.50 15.15
N PHE A 15 3.81 6.91 15.43
CA PHE A 15 2.62 6.07 15.29
C PHE A 15 2.35 5.72 13.81
N SER A 16 2.45 6.70 12.92
CA SER A 16 2.33 6.49 11.48
C SER A 16 3.44 5.59 10.95
N PHE A 17 4.65 5.68 11.49
CA PHE A 17 5.78 4.80 11.18
C PHE A 17 5.50 3.37 11.65
N TYR A 18 5.05 3.21 12.91
CA TYR A 18 4.66 1.91 13.46
C TYR A 18 3.53 1.26 12.66
N SER A 19 2.58 2.04 12.14
CA SER A 19 1.48 1.51 11.32
C SER A 19 1.97 0.78 10.06
N ILE A 20 3.20 1.08 9.61
CA ILE A 20 3.82 0.49 8.43
C ILE A 20 4.85 -0.59 8.81
N LEU A 21 5.10 -0.85 10.09
CA LEU A 21 5.94 -1.96 10.54
C LEU A 21 5.21 -3.31 10.46
N PRO A 22 5.94 -4.45 10.34
CA PRO A 22 5.32 -5.78 10.25
C PRO A 22 4.46 -6.10 11.47
N LEU A 23 4.95 -5.81 12.67
CA LEU A 23 4.21 -5.95 13.92
C LEU A 23 3.78 -4.57 14.44
N PHE A 24 2.47 -4.37 14.55
CA PHE A 24 1.89 -3.14 15.09
C PHE A 24 1.21 -3.43 16.43
N ILE A 25 1.97 -3.30 17.51
CA ILE A 25 1.46 -3.38 18.88
C ILE A 25 1.77 -2.07 19.57
N LEU A 26 0.73 -1.39 20.03
CA LEU A 26 0.86 -0.26 20.93
C LEU A 26 0.80 -0.79 22.36
N ASN A 27 1.94 -1.15 22.94
CA ASN A 27 1.99 -1.46 24.39
C ASN A 27 1.74 -0.21 25.28
N TYR A 28 1.60 0.96 24.66
CA TYR A 28 1.44 2.26 25.33
C TYR A 28 0.07 2.91 25.07
N VAL A 29 -0.99 2.14 24.81
CA VAL A 29 -2.36 2.70 24.65
C VAL A 29 -2.75 3.57 25.86
N GLN A 30 -2.35 3.20 27.08
CA GLN A 30 -2.62 3.99 28.30
C GLN A 30 -1.91 5.37 28.29
N TYR A 31 -0.71 5.46 27.73
CA TYR A 31 0.10 6.69 27.69
C TYR A 31 -0.32 7.58 26.50
N LEU A 32 -0.64 6.97 25.35
CA LEU A 32 -1.28 7.66 24.23
C LEU A 32 -2.64 8.27 24.64
N ILE A 33 -3.46 7.53 25.39
CA ILE A 33 -4.71 8.05 25.95
C ILE A 33 -4.43 9.16 26.97
N SER A 34 -3.42 9.03 27.84
CA SER A 34 -3.08 10.11 28.79
C SER A 34 -2.50 11.36 28.13
N LEU A 35 -1.81 11.23 27.00
CA LEU A 35 -1.29 12.34 26.19
C LEU A 35 -2.36 13.02 25.33
N VAL A 36 -3.28 12.24 24.77
CA VAL A 36 -4.49 12.75 24.10
C VAL A 36 -5.39 13.48 25.11
N ASN A 37 -5.46 13.00 26.36
CA ASN A 37 -6.20 13.64 27.45
C ASN A 37 -5.39 14.74 28.19
N GLY A 38 -4.08 14.83 27.98
CA GLY A 38 -3.16 15.79 28.61
C GLY A 38 -2.95 17.08 27.81
N CYS A 39 -3.54 17.20 26.62
CA CYS A 39 -3.59 18.45 25.86
C CYS A 39 -4.76 19.31 26.38
N SER A 40 -4.47 20.48 26.97
CA SER A 40 -5.50 21.35 27.60
C SER A 40 -6.41 22.08 26.61
N LEU A 41 -6.13 22.01 25.29
CA LEU A 41 -6.95 22.59 24.23
C LEU A 41 -7.59 21.47 23.39
N ASN A 42 -8.92 21.54 23.24
CA ASN A 42 -9.72 20.60 22.46
C ASN A 42 -9.22 20.43 21.01
N ASP A 43 -8.69 21.49 20.41
CA ASP A 43 -8.19 21.52 19.03
C ASP A 43 -6.97 20.61 18.80
N CYS A 44 -6.03 20.58 19.77
CA CYS A 44 -4.87 19.67 19.75
C CYS A 44 -5.31 18.20 19.81
N ARG A 45 -6.27 17.91 20.68
CA ARG A 45 -6.81 16.55 20.86
C ARG A 45 -7.48 16.04 19.60
N GLU A 46 -8.31 16.87 18.96
CA GLU A 46 -9.00 16.52 17.71
C GLU A 46 -8.02 16.27 16.56
N LYS A 47 -7.02 17.15 16.40
CA LYS A 47 -5.96 17.00 15.40
C LYS A 47 -5.20 15.68 15.55
N ASN A 48 -4.70 15.40 16.76
CA ASN A 48 -3.92 14.17 17.00
C ASN A 48 -4.78 12.92 16.79
N THR A 49 -6.03 12.94 17.24
CA THR A 49 -6.96 11.83 17.04
C THR A 49 -7.22 11.58 15.55
N ARG A 50 -7.33 12.64 14.73
CA ARG A 50 -7.48 12.52 13.28
C ARG A 50 -6.27 11.84 12.63
N LEU A 51 -5.06 12.28 12.95
CA LEU A 51 -3.82 11.74 12.37
C LEU A 51 -3.58 10.28 12.78
N ILE A 52 -3.85 9.93 14.04
CA ILE A 52 -3.82 8.53 14.52
C ILE A 52 -4.82 7.68 13.73
N ARG A 53 -6.04 8.19 13.54
CA ARG A 53 -7.07 7.50 12.77
C ARG A 53 -6.63 7.29 11.32
N GLU A 54 -6.08 8.31 10.66
CA GLU A 54 -5.53 8.20 9.30
C GLU A 54 -4.44 7.12 9.20
N ALA A 55 -3.51 7.06 10.15
CA ALA A 55 -2.47 6.03 10.19
C ALA A 55 -3.05 4.61 10.35
N ILE A 56 -4.06 4.44 11.23
CA ILE A 56 -4.79 3.17 11.36
C ILE A 56 -5.48 2.81 10.04
N HIS A 57 -6.09 3.77 9.37
CA HIS A 57 -6.76 3.54 8.07
C HIS A 57 -5.76 3.05 7.03
N VAL A 58 -4.58 3.67 6.93
CA VAL A 58 -3.52 3.26 5.99
C VAL A 58 -3.07 1.83 6.27
N ARG A 59 -2.84 1.46 7.55
CA ARG A 59 -2.51 0.08 7.91
C ARG A 59 -3.60 -0.89 7.49
N TYR A 60 -4.86 -0.62 7.85
CA TYR A 60 -5.98 -1.50 7.52
C TYR A 60 -6.14 -1.65 6.00
N MET A 61 -5.99 -0.54 5.27
CA MET A 61 -6.02 -0.52 3.82
C MET A 61 -4.97 -1.43 3.20
N LEU A 62 -3.75 -1.42 3.73
CA LEU A 62 -2.61 -2.22 3.24
C LEU A 62 -2.53 -3.64 3.81
N LEU A 63 -3.48 -4.09 4.63
CA LEU A 63 -3.49 -5.47 5.16
C LEU A 63 -3.33 -6.55 4.07
N PRO A 64 -3.96 -6.46 2.87
CA PRO A 64 -3.74 -7.43 1.81
C PRO A 64 -2.28 -7.53 1.35
N TYR A 65 -1.61 -6.39 1.23
CA TYR A 65 -0.20 -6.32 0.84
C TYR A 65 0.68 -6.93 1.92
N PHE A 66 0.50 -6.52 3.18
CA PHE A 66 1.24 -7.11 4.31
C PHE A 66 1.03 -8.62 4.41
N TYR A 67 -0.20 -9.10 4.26
CA TYR A 67 -0.50 -10.54 4.35
C TYR A 67 0.19 -11.33 3.23
N THR A 68 0.26 -10.76 2.03
CA THR A 68 1.02 -11.33 0.91
C THR A 68 2.53 -11.38 1.20
N LEU A 69 3.09 -10.32 1.80
CA LEU A 69 4.50 -10.32 2.20
C LEU A 69 4.81 -11.32 3.33
N PHE A 70 3.88 -11.53 4.27
CA PHE A 70 4.05 -12.58 5.28
C PHE A 70 4.04 -13.98 4.67
N ARG A 71 3.25 -14.19 3.60
CA ARG A 71 3.31 -15.43 2.82
C ARG A 71 4.66 -15.60 2.11
N GLU A 72 5.18 -14.54 1.49
CA GLU A 72 6.50 -14.54 0.88
C GLU A 72 7.59 -14.87 1.92
N ALA A 73 7.52 -14.24 3.10
CA ALA A 73 8.43 -14.51 4.21
C ALA A 73 8.34 -15.97 4.69
N ASN A 74 7.14 -16.53 4.80
CA ASN A 74 6.93 -17.92 5.20
C ASN A 74 7.49 -18.94 4.19
N THR A 75 7.51 -18.60 2.90
CA THR A 75 7.91 -19.52 1.83
C THR A 75 9.37 -19.38 1.40
N THR A 76 9.92 -18.16 1.46
CA THR A 76 11.26 -17.83 0.95
C THR A 76 12.25 -17.41 2.04
N GLY A 77 11.76 -17.02 3.22
CA GLY A 77 12.57 -16.43 4.29
C GLY A 77 12.88 -14.93 4.10
N LEU A 78 12.39 -14.29 3.03
CA LEU A 78 12.58 -12.86 2.84
C LEU A 78 11.85 -12.04 3.91
N PRO A 79 12.50 -11.04 4.53
CA PRO A 79 11.85 -10.23 5.55
C PRO A 79 10.80 -9.29 4.94
N VAL A 80 9.72 -9.03 5.68
CA VAL A 80 8.66 -8.09 5.27
C VAL A 80 9.17 -6.65 5.25
N MET A 81 9.97 -6.28 6.25
CA MET A 81 10.66 -4.99 6.33
C MET A 81 12.12 -5.20 5.91
N ARG A 82 12.58 -4.46 4.91
CA ARG A 82 13.89 -4.65 4.28
C ARG A 82 14.69 -3.34 4.33
N PRO A 83 15.98 -3.37 4.69
CA PRO A 83 16.82 -2.19 4.52
C PRO A 83 17.00 -1.88 3.04
N LEU A 84 17.27 -0.61 2.69
CA LEU A 84 17.34 -0.19 1.29
C LEU A 84 18.40 -0.97 0.48
N TRP A 85 19.57 -1.22 1.06
CA TRP A 85 20.67 -1.94 0.40
C TRP A 85 20.33 -3.37 0.00
N MET A 86 19.33 -3.99 0.64
CA MET A 86 18.88 -5.34 0.28
C MET A 86 18.14 -5.34 -1.07
N GLU A 87 17.35 -4.30 -1.33
CA GLU A 87 16.61 -4.12 -2.58
C GLU A 87 17.44 -3.41 -3.66
N PHE A 88 18.46 -2.67 -3.26
CA PHE A 88 19.32 -1.87 -4.13
C PHE A 88 20.82 -2.11 -3.84
N PRO A 89 21.33 -3.34 -4.01
CA PRO A 89 22.70 -3.71 -3.62
C PRO A 89 23.79 -3.02 -4.44
N SER A 90 23.44 -2.45 -5.61
CA SER A 90 24.37 -1.70 -6.46
C SER A 90 24.36 -0.19 -6.21
N ASP A 91 23.54 0.29 -5.28
CA ASP A 91 23.39 1.71 -4.95
C ASP A 91 24.06 2.00 -3.61
N GLU A 92 25.32 2.41 -3.63
CA GLU A 92 26.14 2.62 -2.42
C GLU A 92 25.52 3.62 -1.44
N ALA A 93 24.73 4.59 -1.92
CA ALA A 93 24.04 5.56 -1.07
C ALA A 93 23.01 4.90 -0.12
N THR A 94 22.62 3.66 -0.38
CA THR A 94 21.70 2.89 0.46
C THR A 94 22.38 2.16 1.62
N PHE A 95 23.70 2.00 1.60
CA PHE A 95 24.40 1.14 2.57
C PHE A 95 24.44 1.76 3.97
N SER A 96 24.56 3.09 4.03
CA SER A 96 24.55 3.85 5.28
C SER A 96 23.18 4.46 5.60
N ASN A 97 22.13 4.13 4.85
CA ASN A 97 20.80 4.67 5.09
C ASN A 97 20.09 3.85 6.18
N ASP A 98 19.91 4.46 7.34
CA ASP A 98 19.20 3.93 8.50
C ASP A 98 17.87 4.66 8.77
N GLU A 99 17.54 5.66 7.96
CA GLU A 99 16.33 6.49 8.12
C GLU A 99 15.12 5.98 7.32
N ALA A 100 15.36 5.22 6.26
CA ALA A 100 14.32 4.68 5.39
C ALA A 100 14.41 3.16 5.27
N PHE A 101 13.26 2.54 5.02
CA PHE A 101 13.16 1.11 4.80
C PHE A 101 12.13 0.79 3.73
N MET A 102 12.26 -0.40 3.16
CA MET A 102 11.30 -0.97 2.23
C MET A 102 10.33 -1.89 2.98
N VAL A 103 9.07 -1.87 2.58
CA VAL A 103 8.07 -2.89 2.91
C VAL A 103 7.86 -3.73 1.68
N GLY A 104 8.37 -4.98 1.71
CA GLY A 104 8.55 -5.79 0.52
C GLY A 104 9.46 -5.10 -0.49
N SER A 105 9.23 -5.34 -1.79
CA SER A 105 9.97 -4.69 -2.88
C SER A 105 9.28 -3.42 -3.42
N SER A 106 8.06 -3.12 -2.96
CA SER A 106 7.16 -2.16 -3.63
C SER A 106 6.96 -0.83 -2.92
N LEU A 107 7.20 -0.74 -1.60
CA LEU A 107 6.89 0.47 -0.82
C LEU A 107 8.12 0.92 -0.04
N LEU A 108 8.55 2.17 -0.22
CA LEU A 108 9.57 2.81 0.60
C LEU A 108 8.90 3.69 1.65
N VAL A 109 9.41 3.68 2.87
CA VAL A 109 8.90 4.46 4.00
C VAL A 109 10.05 5.25 4.60
N GLN A 110 9.86 6.56 4.72
CA GLN A 110 10.85 7.45 5.31
C GLN A 110 10.48 7.79 6.74
N GLY A 111 11.33 7.45 7.70
CA GLY A 111 11.17 7.91 9.09
C GLY A 111 11.41 9.41 9.23
N ILE A 112 10.70 10.02 10.18
CA ILE A 112 10.94 11.39 10.65
C ILE A 112 11.39 11.29 12.11
N TYR A 113 12.69 11.49 12.35
CA TYR A 113 13.31 11.28 13.66
C TYR A 113 13.63 12.57 14.43
N THR A 114 13.50 13.73 13.78
CA THR A 114 13.85 15.02 14.37
C THR A 114 12.61 15.76 14.84
N GLU A 115 12.61 16.18 16.12
CA GLU A 115 11.54 17.02 16.67
C GLU A 115 11.47 18.37 15.93
N GLY A 116 10.30 18.71 15.42
CA GLY A 116 9.98 20.01 14.84
C GLY A 116 10.48 20.15 13.41
N ALA A 117 10.89 19.04 12.79
CA ALA A 117 11.31 19.02 11.41
C ALA A 117 10.25 19.67 10.53
N LYS A 118 10.65 20.70 9.76
CA LYS A 118 9.81 21.31 8.72
C LYS A 118 10.00 20.63 7.37
N TYR A 119 11.11 19.92 7.20
CA TYR A 119 11.46 19.22 5.99
C TYR A 119 12.11 17.89 6.33
N ALA A 120 11.89 16.88 5.49
CA ALA A 120 12.60 15.61 5.49
C ALA A 120 13.45 15.50 4.22
N SER A 121 14.70 15.05 4.38
CA SER A 121 15.58 14.73 3.26
C SER A 121 15.41 13.27 2.91
N VAL A 122 14.69 12.98 1.82
CA VAL A 122 14.30 11.62 1.45
C VAL A 122 15.15 11.15 0.28
N TYR A 123 16.01 10.16 0.52
CA TYR A 123 16.71 9.48 -0.57
C TYR A 123 15.80 8.42 -1.19
N LEU A 124 15.53 8.55 -2.49
CA LEU A 124 14.77 7.55 -3.24
C LEU A 124 15.74 6.78 -4.15
N PRO A 125 15.99 5.49 -3.90
CA PRO A 125 17.04 4.74 -4.59
C PRO A 125 16.63 4.29 -6.00
N GLY A 126 17.63 3.81 -6.76
CA GLY A 126 17.43 3.24 -8.10
C GLY A 126 17.10 4.27 -9.19
N LYS A 127 16.81 3.82 -10.41
CA LYS A 127 16.56 4.71 -11.57
C LYS A 127 15.07 4.94 -11.86
N GLU A 128 14.22 4.15 -11.22
CA GLU A 128 12.78 4.18 -11.43
C GLU A 128 12.12 5.40 -10.78
N LEU A 129 10.89 5.68 -11.19
CA LEU A 129 10.04 6.64 -10.49
C LEU A 129 9.52 6.03 -9.18
N TRP A 130 9.17 6.93 -8.27
CA TRP A 130 8.55 6.65 -7.00
C TRP A 130 7.31 7.52 -6.88
N TYR A 131 6.17 6.95 -6.52
CA TYR A 131 4.91 7.67 -6.42
C TYR A 131 4.49 7.80 -4.96
N ASP A 132 4.23 9.03 -4.50
CA ASP A 132 3.66 9.25 -3.16
C ASP A 132 2.31 8.55 -3.04
N ILE A 133 2.13 7.72 -2.01
CA ILE A 133 0.93 6.87 -1.90
C ILE A 133 -0.34 7.64 -1.54
N ARG A 134 -0.21 8.90 -1.09
CA ARG A 134 -1.33 9.78 -0.73
C ARG A 134 -1.68 10.70 -1.90
N THR A 135 -0.69 11.38 -2.48
CA THR A 135 -0.92 12.41 -3.51
C THR A 135 -0.86 11.85 -4.94
N GLY A 136 -0.13 10.76 -5.15
CA GLY A 136 0.16 10.19 -6.47
C GLY A 136 1.29 10.91 -7.21
N ASP A 137 1.95 11.89 -6.58
CA ASP A 137 3.01 12.67 -7.22
C ASP A 137 4.25 11.82 -7.47
N ALA A 138 4.87 12.02 -8.63
CA ALA A 138 6.01 11.25 -9.09
C ALA A 138 7.34 11.91 -8.73
N TYR A 139 8.25 11.12 -8.18
CA TYR A 139 9.60 11.52 -7.78
C TYR A 139 10.63 10.64 -8.50
N LYS A 140 11.68 11.26 -9.04
CA LYS A 140 12.78 10.51 -9.67
C LYS A 140 13.64 9.81 -8.62
N GLY A 141 13.95 8.53 -8.82
CA GLY A 141 14.96 7.82 -8.04
C GLY A 141 16.39 8.31 -8.32
N GLY A 142 17.33 7.82 -7.51
CA GLY A 142 18.77 8.08 -7.59
C GLY A 142 19.17 9.44 -7.05
N LYS A 143 18.28 10.08 -6.28
CA LYS A 143 18.54 11.41 -5.70
C LYS A 143 17.77 11.64 -4.41
N THR A 144 18.28 12.57 -3.62
CA THR A 144 17.62 13.07 -2.41
C THR A 144 16.63 14.17 -2.76
N HIS A 145 15.44 14.10 -2.20
CA HIS A 145 14.40 15.12 -2.31
C HIS A 145 14.19 15.78 -0.97
N LYS A 146 14.05 17.12 -0.98
CA LYS A 146 13.66 17.88 0.20
C LYS A 146 12.14 18.01 0.19
N LEU A 147 11.47 17.25 1.03
CA LEU A 147 10.02 17.26 1.15
C LEU A 147 9.61 18.02 2.40
N GLU A 148 8.46 18.69 2.36
CA GLU A 148 7.88 19.23 3.59
C GLU A 148 7.58 18.07 4.54
N ALA A 149 7.95 18.25 5.80
CA ALA A 149 7.64 17.27 6.84
C ALA A 149 6.12 17.26 7.00
N ALA A 150 5.48 16.28 6.38
CA ALA A 150 4.05 16.10 6.47
C ALA A 150 3.67 15.66 7.90
N GLU A 151 2.42 15.94 8.29
CA GLU A 151 1.84 15.43 9.53
C GLU A 151 1.72 13.89 9.55
N SER A 152 1.95 13.24 8.40
CA SER A 152 1.99 11.80 8.19
C SER A 152 3.35 11.35 7.66
N VAL A 153 3.70 10.09 7.92
CA VAL A 153 4.96 9.51 7.43
C VAL A 153 4.98 9.43 5.90
N PRO A 154 6.00 10.00 5.23
CA PRO A 154 6.16 9.88 3.79
C PRO A 154 6.38 8.42 3.38
N ALA A 155 5.62 7.98 2.38
CA ALA A 155 5.72 6.65 1.84
C ALA A 155 5.49 6.67 0.33
N PHE A 156 6.28 5.86 -0.40
CA PHE A 156 6.37 5.92 -1.85
C PHE A 156 6.26 4.53 -2.45
N GLN A 157 5.35 4.36 -3.40
CA GLN A 157 5.26 3.15 -4.20
C GLN A 157 6.30 3.19 -5.34
N ARG A 158 7.10 2.15 -5.46
CA ARG A 158 8.07 1.98 -6.53
C ARG A 158 7.37 1.76 -7.87
N ALA A 159 7.82 2.43 -8.93
CA ALA A 159 7.33 2.16 -10.27
C ALA A 159 7.68 0.72 -10.70
N GLY A 160 6.80 0.11 -11.50
CA GLY A 160 6.87 -1.30 -11.87
C GLY A 160 6.11 -2.23 -10.93
N THR A 161 5.35 -1.71 -9.98
CA THR A 161 4.70 -2.53 -8.94
C THR A 161 3.18 -2.38 -8.90
N ILE A 162 2.48 -3.43 -8.48
CA ILE A 162 1.04 -3.45 -8.25
C ILE A 162 0.78 -3.79 -6.78
N ILE A 163 0.14 -2.86 -6.05
CA ILE A 163 -0.21 -3.06 -4.64
C ILE A 163 -1.72 -3.30 -4.51
N PRO A 164 -2.16 -4.48 -4.01
CA PRO A 164 -3.54 -4.72 -3.65
C PRO A 164 -3.86 -4.08 -2.28
N ARG A 165 -5.00 -3.42 -2.18
CA ARG A 165 -5.47 -2.80 -0.94
C ARG A 165 -6.98 -2.88 -0.79
N LYS A 166 -7.52 -2.64 0.41
CA LYS A 166 -8.97 -2.54 0.65
C LYS A 166 -9.31 -1.14 1.15
N ASP A 167 -10.08 -0.38 0.37
CA ASP A 167 -10.37 1.01 0.72
C ASP A 167 -11.58 1.16 1.68
N ARG A 168 -12.35 0.08 1.89
CA ARG A 168 -13.48 0.09 2.81
C ARG A 168 -12.99 -0.06 4.24
N LEU A 169 -13.17 1.00 5.03
CA LEU A 169 -12.83 0.99 6.43
C LEU A 169 -13.81 0.12 7.23
N ARG A 170 -13.27 -0.77 8.06
CA ARG A 170 -14.02 -1.56 9.05
C ARG A 170 -13.39 -1.42 10.42
N ARG A 171 -14.08 -1.92 11.46
CA ARG A 171 -13.59 -1.85 12.84
C ARG A 171 -12.53 -2.92 13.15
N SER A 172 -12.48 -4.00 12.37
CA SER A 172 -11.52 -5.09 12.52
C SER A 172 -11.20 -5.75 11.18
N SER A 173 -10.04 -6.43 11.10
CA SER A 173 -9.65 -7.21 9.91
C SER A 173 -10.65 -8.32 9.57
N THR A 174 -11.27 -8.94 10.59
CA THR A 174 -12.31 -9.97 10.41
C THR A 174 -13.53 -9.46 9.65
N GLN A 175 -13.89 -8.18 9.80
CA GLN A 175 -14.97 -7.55 9.05
C GLN A 175 -14.58 -7.17 7.62
N MET A 176 -13.28 -7.15 7.31
CA MET A 176 -12.76 -6.81 5.98
C MET A 176 -12.65 -8.02 5.06
N VAL A 177 -12.82 -9.25 5.56
CA VAL A 177 -12.55 -10.49 4.79
C VAL A 177 -13.23 -10.49 3.42
N ASN A 178 -14.51 -10.09 3.37
CA ASN A 178 -15.32 -10.07 2.14
C ASN A 178 -15.37 -8.69 1.46
N ASP A 179 -14.63 -7.70 1.96
CA ASP A 179 -14.57 -6.40 1.29
C ASP A 179 -13.78 -6.52 -0.03
N PRO A 180 -14.17 -5.74 -1.05
CA PRO A 180 -13.50 -5.75 -2.35
C PRO A 180 -12.12 -5.12 -2.29
N TYR A 181 -11.33 -5.43 -3.32
CA TYR A 181 -9.98 -4.94 -3.52
C TYR A 181 -9.93 -3.75 -4.48
N THR A 182 -8.97 -2.89 -4.22
CA THR A 182 -8.44 -1.89 -5.15
C THR A 182 -7.02 -2.29 -5.54
N LEU A 183 -6.72 -2.29 -6.83
CA LEU A 183 -5.35 -2.50 -7.33
C LEU A 183 -4.72 -1.16 -7.69
N VAL A 184 -3.58 -0.83 -7.09
CA VAL A 184 -2.82 0.39 -7.39
C VAL A 184 -1.59 0.02 -8.23
N ILE A 185 -1.64 0.34 -9.51
CA ILE A 185 -0.63 0.04 -10.51
C ILE A 185 0.27 1.26 -10.66
N ALA A 186 1.53 1.16 -10.24
CA ALA A 186 2.54 2.17 -10.51
C ALA A 186 3.35 1.76 -11.74
N VAL A 187 3.14 2.38 -12.90
CA VAL A 187 3.83 1.95 -14.12
C VAL A 187 5.27 2.48 -14.16
N ASN A 188 6.19 1.63 -14.62
CA ASN A 188 7.58 1.98 -14.87
C ASN A 188 7.77 2.70 -16.22
N SER A 189 9.02 3.00 -16.54
CA SER A 189 9.42 3.63 -17.82
C SER A 189 8.97 2.85 -19.06
N SER A 190 8.80 1.52 -18.95
CA SER A 190 8.31 0.63 -20.01
C SER A 190 6.79 0.44 -20.00
N GLN A 191 6.04 1.24 -19.22
CA GLN A 191 4.58 1.12 -19.04
C GLN A 191 4.15 -0.27 -18.54
N ALA A 192 4.99 -0.89 -17.71
CA ALA A 192 4.76 -2.19 -17.13
C ALA A 192 4.74 -2.13 -15.60
N ALA A 193 4.05 -3.09 -14.98
CA ALA A 193 4.07 -3.31 -13.54
C ALA A 193 3.63 -4.73 -13.20
N GLU A 194 4.08 -5.25 -12.05
CA GLU A 194 3.63 -6.54 -11.53
C GLU A 194 3.43 -6.54 -10.02
N GLY A 195 2.63 -7.48 -9.53
CA GLY A 195 2.43 -7.66 -8.10
C GLY A 195 1.61 -8.90 -7.81
N GLU A 196 1.49 -9.22 -6.53
CA GLU A 196 0.83 -10.46 -6.09
C GLU A 196 -0.19 -10.19 -5.00
N LEU A 197 -1.13 -11.13 -4.84
CA LEU A 197 -2.09 -11.14 -3.75
C LEU A 197 -2.30 -12.58 -3.26
N TYR A 198 -2.03 -12.80 -1.98
CA TYR A 198 -2.29 -14.05 -1.29
C TYR A 198 -3.50 -13.93 -0.37
N MET A 199 -4.33 -14.98 -0.30
CA MET A 199 -5.42 -15.09 0.66
C MET A 199 -5.75 -16.55 0.99
N ASP A 200 -6.09 -16.79 2.25
CA ASP A 200 -6.61 -18.04 2.80
C ASP A 200 -7.65 -17.71 3.89
N ASP A 201 -7.97 -18.66 4.76
CA ASP A 201 -8.94 -18.44 5.85
C ASP A 201 -8.41 -17.61 7.02
N GLY A 202 -7.11 -17.29 7.03
CA GLY A 202 -6.40 -16.49 8.02
C GLY A 202 -6.26 -17.12 9.41
N LYS A 203 -6.62 -18.40 9.60
CA LYS A 203 -6.73 -19.02 10.93
C LYS A 203 -6.29 -20.49 11.01
N SER A 204 -6.46 -21.27 9.95
CA SER A 204 -6.16 -22.70 9.95
C SER A 204 -4.85 -23.00 9.23
N PHE A 205 -4.45 -24.27 9.27
CA PHE A 205 -3.33 -24.80 8.49
C PHE A 205 -3.78 -25.43 7.16
N GLU A 206 -5.03 -25.22 6.72
CA GLU A 206 -5.53 -25.78 5.45
C GLU A 206 -4.75 -25.24 4.24
N PHE A 207 -4.09 -24.09 4.36
CA PHE A 207 -3.20 -23.58 3.32
C PHE A 207 -2.03 -24.53 3.00
N LEU A 208 -1.60 -25.37 3.95
CA LEU A 208 -0.58 -26.41 3.72
C LEU A 208 -1.08 -27.49 2.76
N GLN A 209 -2.39 -27.63 2.63
CA GLN A 209 -3.07 -28.61 1.78
C GLN A 209 -3.57 -27.99 0.48
N GLY A 210 -3.27 -26.71 0.22
CA GLY A 210 -3.67 -25.99 -0.99
C GLY A 210 -4.93 -25.14 -0.85
N ALA A 211 -5.52 -25.00 0.35
CA ALA A 211 -6.67 -24.11 0.55
C ALA A 211 -6.24 -22.64 0.65
N TYR A 212 -5.87 -22.06 -0.49
CA TYR A 212 -5.58 -20.64 -0.62
C TYR A 212 -5.76 -20.18 -2.07
N ILE A 213 -5.80 -18.87 -2.27
CA ILE A 213 -5.74 -18.23 -3.59
C ILE A 213 -4.46 -17.39 -3.61
N HIS A 214 -3.66 -17.51 -4.67
CA HIS A 214 -2.45 -16.72 -4.85
C HIS A 214 -2.43 -16.15 -6.27
N ARG A 215 -2.76 -14.87 -6.40
CA ARG A 215 -2.89 -14.20 -7.69
C ARG A 215 -1.61 -13.49 -8.06
N ARG A 216 -1.21 -13.58 -9.33
CA ARG A 216 -0.23 -12.69 -9.95
C ARG A 216 -0.94 -11.72 -10.87
N PHE A 217 -0.67 -10.44 -10.69
CA PHE A 217 -1.11 -9.36 -11.55
C PHE A 217 0.06 -8.90 -12.42
N VAL A 218 -0.17 -8.78 -13.72
CA VAL A 218 0.81 -8.23 -14.65
C VAL A 218 0.13 -7.19 -15.52
N PHE A 219 0.66 -5.97 -15.51
CA PHE A 219 0.28 -4.90 -16.42
C PHE A 219 1.39 -4.71 -17.44
N ALA A 220 1.06 -4.82 -18.72
CA ALA A 220 1.97 -4.49 -19.82
C ALA A 220 1.16 -4.20 -21.08
N ASN A 221 1.64 -3.27 -21.93
CA ASN A 221 1.03 -2.95 -23.22
C ASN A 221 -0.48 -2.61 -23.12
N GLY A 222 -0.87 -1.86 -22.08
CA GLY A 222 -2.28 -1.50 -21.84
C GLY A 222 -3.18 -2.66 -21.40
N LYS A 223 -2.61 -3.81 -21.02
CA LYS A 223 -3.32 -5.02 -20.60
C LYS A 223 -2.95 -5.37 -19.17
N LEU A 224 -3.94 -5.47 -18.29
CA LEU A 224 -3.83 -6.06 -16.95
C LEU A 224 -4.31 -7.51 -16.99
N THR A 225 -3.50 -8.44 -16.52
CA THR A 225 -3.88 -9.86 -16.40
C THR A 225 -3.82 -10.30 -14.95
N SER A 226 -4.79 -11.10 -14.52
CA SER A 226 -4.73 -11.86 -13.27
C SER A 226 -4.67 -13.34 -13.59
N ILE A 227 -3.67 -14.04 -13.03
CA ILE A 227 -3.51 -15.49 -13.14
C ILE A 227 -3.32 -16.12 -11.76
N ASN A 228 -3.78 -17.36 -11.57
CA ASN A 228 -3.51 -18.10 -10.33
C ASN A 228 -2.11 -18.70 -10.36
N LEU A 229 -1.34 -18.49 -9.29
CA LEU A 229 -0.05 -19.15 -9.05
C LEU A 229 -0.21 -20.45 -8.24
N ALA A 230 -1.36 -20.65 -7.57
CA ALA A 230 -1.60 -21.89 -6.86
C ALA A 230 -1.64 -23.08 -7.84
N PRO A 231 -0.94 -24.19 -7.55
CA PRO A 231 -0.90 -25.34 -8.45
C PRO A 231 -2.29 -25.91 -8.66
N SER A 232 -2.60 -26.33 -9.90
CA SER A 232 -3.90 -26.87 -10.31
C SER A 232 -4.24 -28.23 -9.68
N SER A 233 -3.40 -28.76 -8.79
CA SER A 233 -3.55 -30.09 -8.21
C SER A 233 -4.64 -30.08 -7.14
N SER A 234 -5.73 -30.79 -7.43
CA SER A 234 -6.70 -31.45 -6.53
C SER A 234 -6.38 -31.37 -5.03
N SER A 235 -6.56 -30.19 -4.44
CA SER A 235 -6.55 -30.03 -2.99
C SER A 235 -7.81 -30.67 -2.42
N LYS A 236 -7.69 -31.36 -1.28
CA LYS A 236 -8.86 -31.91 -0.57
C LYS A 236 -9.75 -30.80 0.01
N SER A 237 -9.18 -29.62 0.24
CA SER A 237 -9.85 -28.42 0.72
C SER A 237 -9.66 -27.28 -0.28
N GLN A 238 -10.76 -26.64 -0.67
CA GLN A 238 -10.75 -25.51 -1.59
C GLN A 238 -11.09 -24.24 -0.80
N PHE A 239 -10.20 -23.25 -0.85
CA PHE A 239 -10.51 -21.93 -0.35
C PHE A 239 -11.32 -21.15 -1.40
N SER A 240 -12.36 -20.44 -0.96
CA SER A 240 -13.17 -19.58 -1.82
C SER A 240 -13.31 -18.21 -1.20
N SER A 241 -13.36 -17.19 -2.05
CA SER A 241 -13.55 -15.80 -1.66
C SER A 241 -14.67 -15.19 -2.49
N LYS A 242 -15.51 -14.36 -1.85
CA LYS A 242 -16.54 -13.57 -2.54
C LYS A 242 -16.06 -12.16 -2.92
N SER A 243 -14.78 -11.88 -2.65
CA SER A 243 -14.21 -10.55 -2.87
C SER A 243 -13.99 -10.31 -4.36
N VAL A 244 -14.36 -9.12 -4.81
CA VAL A 244 -14.13 -8.65 -6.18
C VAL A 244 -13.06 -7.57 -6.22
N VAL A 245 -12.49 -7.30 -7.38
CA VAL A 245 -11.78 -6.04 -7.64
C VAL A 245 -12.80 -4.98 -8.01
N GLU A 246 -12.98 -3.96 -7.17
CA GLU A 246 -13.94 -2.88 -7.41
C GLU A 246 -13.31 -1.62 -8.04
N ARG A 247 -11.98 -1.52 -8.03
CA ARG A 247 -11.26 -0.35 -8.52
C ARG A 247 -9.84 -0.69 -8.95
N ILE A 248 -9.39 -0.08 -10.04
CA ILE A 248 -8.01 -0.17 -10.51
C ILE A 248 -7.52 1.25 -10.76
N ILE A 249 -6.37 1.59 -10.20
CA ILE A 249 -5.75 2.91 -10.29
C ILE A 249 -4.43 2.77 -11.03
N LEU A 250 -4.15 3.64 -11.99
CA LEU A 250 -2.89 3.66 -12.73
C LEU A 250 -2.13 4.98 -12.47
N LEU A 251 -1.02 4.88 -11.73
CA LEU A 251 -0.09 5.98 -11.48
C LEU A 251 0.95 6.04 -12.60
N GLY A 252 1.18 7.23 -13.16
CA GLY A 252 2.14 7.44 -14.26
C GLY A 252 1.67 6.99 -15.64
N TYR A 253 0.41 6.56 -15.76
CA TYR A 253 -0.19 6.20 -17.04
C TYR A 253 -0.87 7.41 -17.67
N ALA A 254 -0.58 7.68 -18.94
CA ALA A 254 -1.13 8.84 -19.63
C ALA A 254 -2.66 8.73 -19.80
N PRO A 255 -3.42 9.82 -19.59
CA PRO A 255 -4.83 9.83 -19.91
C PRO A 255 -5.02 9.64 -21.43
N GLY A 256 -5.95 8.79 -21.82
CA GLY A 256 -6.18 8.49 -23.23
C GLY A 256 -7.31 7.48 -23.41
N PRO A 257 -7.21 6.28 -22.82
CA PRO A 257 -8.27 5.29 -22.87
C PRO A 257 -9.55 5.81 -22.24
N LYS A 258 -10.67 5.59 -22.93
CA LYS A 258 -12.00 5.96 -22.41
C LYS A 258 -12.74 4.77 -21.83
N ASN A 259 -12.36 3.57 -22.26
CA ASN A 259 -12.99 2.33 -21.85
C ASN A 259 -11.92 1.27 -21.60
N ALA A 260 -12.31 0.24 -20.86
CA ALA A 260 -11.55 -1.00 -20.77
C ALA A 260 -12.47 -2.18 -21.09
N GLN A 261 -11.95 -3.19 -21.77
CA GLN A 261 -12.65 -4.43 -22.07
C GLN A 261 -12.16 -5.52 -21.13
N ILE A 262 -13.11 -6.22 -20.50
CA ILE A 262 -12.87 -7.32 -19.58
C ILE A 262 -13.07 -8.64 -20.33
N GLU A 263 -12.08 -9.52 -20.29
CA GLU A 263 -12.12 -10.88 -20.84
C GLU A 263 -12.02 -11.89 -19.68
N PRO A 264 -12.77 -13.01 -19.72
CA PRO A 264 -13.58 -13.51 -20.84
C PRO A 264 -15.01 -12.95 -20.92
N ALA A 265 -15.45 -12.14 -19.94
CA ALA A 265 -16.83 -11.67 -19.85
C ALA A 265 -17.30 -10.76 -21.01
N ASN A 266 -16.36 -10.24 -21.82
CA ASN A 266 -16.59 -9.27 -22.89
C ASN A 266 -17.37 -8.02 -22.46
N GLN A 267 -17.27 -7.66 -21.18
CA GLN A 267 -17.88 -6.47 -20.62
C GLN A 267 -16.99 -5.26 -20.85
N LYS A 268 -17.59 -4.11 -21.19
CA LYS A 268 -16.90 -2.81 -21.21
C LYS A 268 -17.14 -2.07 -19.91
N VAL A 269 -16.10 -1.41 -19.42
CA VAL A 269 -16.16 -0.54 -18.24
C VAL A 269 -15.50 0.80 -18.55
N GLU A 270 -15.99 1.85 -17.91
CA GLU A 270 -15.49 3.21 -18.13
C GLU A 270 -14.13 3.42 -17.45
N VAL A 271 -13.29 4.20 -18.12
CA VAL A 271 -12.02 4.71 -17.61
C VAL A 271 -12.18 6.20 -17.39
N GLU A 272 -11.95 6.66 -16.18
CA GLU A 272 -12.10 8.06 -15.80
C GLU A 272 -10.88 8.57 -15.04
N LEU A 273 -10.79 9.89 -14.90
CA LEU A 273 -9.84 10.52 -13.99
C LEU A 273 -10.48 10.57 -12.59
N GLY A 274 -9.94 9.76 -11.68
CA GLY A 274 -10.42 9.63 -10.31
C GLY A 274 -9.41 10.15 -9.27
N GLN A 275 -9.80 10.06 -8.01
CA GLN A 275 -8.93 10.36 -6.87
C GLN A 275 -8.18 9.09 -6.42
N LEU A 276 -6.91 9.25 -6.03
CA LEU A 276 -6.10 8.16 -5.48
C LEU A 276 -6.69 7.68 -4.14
N MET A 277 -6.91 8.59 -3.20
CA MET A 277 -7.52 8.32 -1.89
C MET A 277 -9.01 8.66 -1.93
N LEU A 278 -9.85 7.83 -1.29
CA LEU A 278 -11.29 8.10 -1.18
C LEU A 278 -11.57 9.26 -0.21
N GLU A 279 -10.70 9.46 0.78
CA GLU A 279 -10.75 10.55 1.75
C GLU A 279 -9.49 11.42 1.58
N GLY A 280 -9.64 12.64 1.05
CA GLY A 280 -8.55 13.59 0.86
C GLY A 280 -8.91 14.72 -0.10
N ARG A 281 -8.60 15.98 0.26
CA ARG A 281 -8.91 17.17 -0.56
C ARG A 281 -7.87 17.50 -1.64
N HIS A 282 -6.70 16.85 -1.61
CA HIS A 282 -5.57 17.19 -2.47
C HIS A 282 -4.85 15.93 -2.97
N GLY A 283 -4.89 15.72 -4.28
CA GLY A 283 -4.17 14.65 -4.97
C GLY A 283 -4.31 14.83 -6.47
N SER A 284 -3.29 14.39 -7.21
CA SER A 284 -3.32 14.42 -8.67
C SER A 284 -4.44 13.52 -9.19
N SER A 285 -5.16 13.94 -10.23
CA SER A 285 -6.16 13.09 -10.87
C SER A 285 -5.46 11.93 -11.58
N VAL A 286 -5.90 10.71 -11.28
CA VAL A 286 -5.26 9.46 -11.73
C VAL A 286 -6.22 8.63 -12.58
N VAL A 287 -5.69 7.98 -13.61
CA VAL A 287 -6.48 7.11 -14.48
C VAL A 287 -7.03 5.96 -13.64
N THR A 288 -8.35 5.82 -13.65
CA THR A 288 -9.07 4.89 -12.77
C THR A 288 -10.10 4.11 -13.58
N ILE A 289 -10.06 2.79 -13.45
CA ILE A 289 -11.14 1.90 -13.91
C ILE A 289 -12.09 1.69 -12.74
N ARG A 290 -13.34 2.15 -12.87
CA ARG A 290 -14.35 2.00 -11.81
C ARG A 290 -15.20 0.77 -12.01
N LYS A 291 -15.43 0.05 -10.91
CA LYS A 291 -16.35 -1.10 -10.82
C LYS A 291 -16.12 -2.17 -11.92
N PRO A 292 -14.88 -2.65 -12.15
CA PRO A 292 -14.68 -3.80 -13.02
C PRO A 292 -15.41 -5.04 -12.49
N ALA A 293 -15.56 -5.16 -11.15
CA ALA A 293 -16.34 -6.20 -10.47
C ALA A 293 -15.92 -7.63 -10.81
N VAL A 294 -14.69 -7.82 -11.27
CA VAL A 294 -14.09 -9.13 -11.54
C VAL A 294 -13.80 -9.84 -10.23
N GLN A 295 -14.08 -11.15 -10.16
CA GLN A 295 -13.79 -11.94 -8.97
C GLN A 295 -12.27 -12.05 -8.77
N VAL A 296 -11.83 -11.92 -7.52
CA VAL A 296 -10.40 -12.00 -7.21
C VAL A 296 -9.84 -13.42 -7.37
N SER A 297 -10.70 -14.44 -7.27
CA SER A 297 -10.35 -15.85 -7.44
C SER A 297 -10.05 -16.23 -8.89
N ASP A 298 -10.61 -15.49 -9.85
CA ASP A 298 -10.73 -15.95 -11.23
C ASP A 298 -9.61 -15.39 -12.11
N ASP A 299 -9.32 -16.10 -13.19
CA ASP A 299 -8.45 -15.60 -14.25
C ASP A 299 -9.22 -14.62 -15.14
N TRP A 300 -8.64 -13.44 -15.35
CA TRP A 300 -9.24 -12.40 -16.15
C TRP A 300 -8.18 -11.51 -16.78
N THR A 301 -8.59 -10.83 -17.85
CA THR A 301 -7.81 -9.83 -18.56
C THR A 301 -8.61 -8.56 -18.67
N ILE A 302 -7.98 -7.40 -18.44
CA ILE A 302 -8.57 -6.09 -18.69
C ILE A 302 -7.68 -5.35 -19.67
N ARG A 303 -8.21 -5.01 -20.84
CA ARG A 303 -7.50 -4.27 -21.90
C ARG A 303 -8.03 -2.84 -21.98
N LEU A 304 -7.16 -1.86 -21.84
CA LEU A 304 -7.47 -0.45 -22.06
C LEU A 304 -7.68 -0.18 -23.55
N LEU A 305 -8.74 0.56 -23.89
CA LEU A 305 -9.15 0.91 -25.26
C LEU A 305 -9.16 2.43 -25.48
#